data_AF-A0A0A6NXR6-F1
#
_entry.id   AF-A0A0A6NXR6-F1
#
_cell.length_a   1.000
_cell.length_b   1.000
_cell.length_c   1.000
_cell.angle_alpha   90.00
_cell.angle_beta   90.00
_cell.angle_gamma   90.00
#
_symmetry.space_group_name_H-M   'P 1'
#
loop_
_entity.id
_entity.type
_entity.pdbx_description
1 polymer ?
#
loop_
_entity_poly.entity_id
_entity_poly.type
_entity_poly.pdbx_seq_one_letter_code
_entity_poly.pdbx_strand_id
1 'polypeptide(L)'
;MQLSKHDFYILVEGHPNSPELAFFTQAIQKIVDLNGLSSIYPNIVEVGSSSSFNAFAQLGYRHSKIHQSIPVLAIGDSDYRTSLNKQSAPHQQFIAEKKPKILYWARHEWENYLLEETDFLASWINQIPMKANHLPKTTKKFYRKSDKQADKLILDDGLKKYFQNSIKVEYWECLKFNLAVQIKKYPTVAKPADFESQTVTEIKAWFLNQTSKSEAVVKLKKRSDRLFDEIMTELPWETWLTQPLTIQFELAKKRFRGKEAFYHLCQFLQQAFGIHNLDKDALIRETLKHLTTNTSSAIFRDLQDLLLPELISCRNST
;
A
#
# COMPACT_ATOMS: atom_id res chain seq x y z
N MET A 1 22.35 -0.92 11.61
CA MET A 1 21.56 0.22 12.09
C MET A 1 22.31 0.87 13.24
N GLN A 2 22.69 2.14 13.12
CA GLN A 2 23.32 2.90 14.19
C GLN A 2 22.21 3.65 14.93
N LEU A 3 21.95 3.30 16.19
CA LEU A 3 20.84 3.82 16.99
C LEU A 3 21.34 5.00 17.85
N SER A 4 20.69 6.17 17.78
CA SER A 4 20.95 7.33 18.63
C SER A 4 19.90 7.50 19.74
N LYS A 5 20.30 8.12 20.84
CA LYS A 5 19.48 8.34 22.05
C LYS A 5 18.36 9.37 21.86
N HIS A 6 18.47 10.21 20.83
CA HIS A 6 17.57 11.34 20.57
C HIS A 6 16.70 11.15 19.33
N ASP A 7 16.90 10.06 18.60
CA ASP A 7 16.19 9.81 17.33
C ASP A 7 14.74 9.41 17.59
N PHE A 8 13.85 9.92 16.75
CA PHE A 8 12.45 9.52 16.70
C PHE A 8 12.26 8.45 15.61
N TYR A 9 12.19 7.18 16.00
CA TYR A 9 12.08 6.09 15.04
C TYR A 9 10.67 5.96 14.48
N ILE A 10 10.59 5.90 13.15
CA ILE A 10 9.38 5.56 12.40
C ILE A 10 9.72 4.34 11.55
N LEU A 11 9.00 3.24 11.78
CA LEU A 11 9.20 1.99 11.07
C LEU A 11 8.35 1.96 9.79
N VAL A 12 8.88 1.42 8.69
CA VAL A 12 8.13 1.25 7.42
C VAL A 12 8.35 -0.16 6.85
N GLU A 13 7.38 -0.66 6.08
CA GLU A 13 7.53 -1.91 5.31
C GLU A 13 8.43 -1.68 4.08
N GLY A 14 9.16 -2.71 3.61
CA GLY A 14 10.00 -2.62 2.40
C GLY A 14 11.26 -3.49 2.41
N HIS A 15 12.12 -3.31 1.40
CA HIS A 15 13.44 -3.97 1.29
C HIS A 15 14.63 -2.99 1.37
N PRO A 16 15.73 -3.31 2.09
CA PRO A 16 16.77 -2.33 2.32
C PRO A 16 17.30 -1.75 1.01
N ASN A 17 17.38 -0.42 0.92
CA ASN A 17 17.72 0.36 -0.29
C ASN A 17 16.61 0.44 -1.36
N SER A 18 15.36 0.24 -0.95
CA SER A 18 14.18 0.50 -1.78
C SER A 18 14.07 2.00 -2.12
N PRO A 19 13.61 2.36 -3.33
CA PRO A 19 13.35 3.76 -3.67
C PRO A 19 12.25 4.41 -2.82
N GLU A 20 11.37 3.60 -2.22
CA GLU A 20 10.33 3.96 -1.27
C GLU A 20 10.91 4.56 0.00
N LEU A 21 11.95 3.94 0.57
CA LEU A 21 12.61 4.46 1.79
C LEU A 21 13.20 5.85 1.56
N ALA A 22 13.81 6.08 0.40
CA ALA A 22 14.35 7.39 0.04
C ALA A 22 13.24 8.44 -0.10
N PHE A 23 12.09 8.07 -0.67
CA PHE A 23 10.91 8.91 -0.73
C PHE A 23 10.37 9.24 0.67
N PHE A 24 10.13 8.23 1.52
CA PHE A 24 9.58 8.44 2.86
C PHE A 24 10.48 9.32 3.72
N THR A 25 11.79 9.09 3.67
CA THR A 25 12.76 9.91 4.41
C THR A 25 12.63 11.39 4.03
N GLN A 26 12.59 11.70 2.74
CA GLN A 26 12.47 13.08 2.26
C GLN A 26 11.11 13.69 2.56
N ALA A 27 10.03 12.94 2.33
CA ALA A 27 8.67 13.43 2.54
C ALA A 27 8.40 13.71 4.02
N ILE A 28 8.82 12.82 4.92
CA ILE A 28 8.62 12.97 6.37
C ILE A 28 9.47 14.12 6.92
N GLN A 29 10.72 14.25 6.49
CA GLN A 29 11.54 15.40 6.87
C GLN A 29 10.88 16.71 6.44
N LYS A 30 10.37 16.76 5.20
CA LYS A 30 9.65 17.94 4.70
C LYS A 30 8.38 18.25 5.49
N ILE A 31 7.63 17.23 5.95
CA ILE A 31 6.47 17.41 6.84
C ILE A 31 6.90 18.04 8.16
N VAL A 32 7.99 17.55 8.78
CA VAL A 32 8.56 18.11 10.02
C VAL A 32 8.96 19.58 9.83
N ASP A 33 9.69 19.88 8.75
CA ASP A 33 10.20 21.22 8.48
C ASP A 33 9.06 22.23 8.24
N LEU A 34 8.09 21.88 7.39
CA LEU A 34 6.96 22.74 7.04
C LEU A 34 6.04 23.06 8.23
N ASN A 35 6.03 22.20 9.26
CA ASN A 35 5.20 22.36 10.45
C ASN A 35 5.97 22.87 11.68
N GLY A 36 7.24 23.30 11.50
CA GLY A 36 8.04 23.88 12.58
C GLY A 36 8.34 22.89 13.73
N LEU A 37 8.50 21.61 13.41
CA LEU A 37 8.73 20.53 14.38
C LEU A 37 10.23 20.21 14.54
N SER A 38 11.10 21.23 14.47
CA SER A 38 12.55 21.10 14.38
C SER A 38 13.22 20.43 15.60
N SER A 39 12.50 20.21 16.70
CA SER A 39 12.98 19.42 17.85
C SER A 39 12.86 17.91 17.64
N ILE A 40 12.16 17.47 16.59
CA ILE A 40 11.96 16.06 16.25
C ILE A 40 12.88 15.71 15.09
N TYR A 41 13.75 14.71 15.30
CA TYR A 41 14.65 14.18 14.28
C TYR A 41 14.16 12.79 13.88
N PRO A 42 13.30 12.68 12.83
CA PRO A 42 12.75 11.40 12.41
C PRO A 42 13.84 10.52 11.82
N ASN A 43 13.94 9.28 12.29
CA ASN A 43 14.80 8.24 11.75
C ASN A 43 13.92 7.14 11.15
N ILE A 44 13.82 7.12 9.83
CA ILE A 44 12.95 6.18 9.10
C ILE A 44 13.69 4.87 8.92
N VAL A 45 13.13 3.80 9.48
CA VAL A 45 13.75 2.47 9.47
C VAL A 45 12.84 1.50 8.75
N GLU A 46 13.34 0.93 7.68
CA GLU A 46 12.62 -0.12 6.97
C GLU A 46 12.91 -1.49 7.61
N VAL A 47 11.87 -2.32 7.76
CA VAL A 47 11.95 -3.54 8.59
C VAL A 47 11.59 -4.84 7.86
N GLY A 48 11.48 -4.82 6.52
CA GLY A 48 10.98 -5.98 5.79
C GLY A 48 9.46 -5.98 5.72
N SER A 49 8.84 -6.79 6.58
CA SER A 49 7.38 -6.92 6.66
C SER A 49 6.84 -6.41 7.99
N SER A 50 5.54 -6.10 8.02
CA SER A 50 4.83 -5.74 9.25
C SER A 50 4.99 -6.73 10.42
N SER A 51 5.31 -8.00 10.15
CA SER A 51 5.60 -8.99 11.21
C SER A 51 6.85 -8.65 12.04
N SER A 52 7.77 -7.86 11.47
CA SER A 52 9.00 -7.40 12.13
C SER A 52 8.79 -6.17 13.02
N PHE A 53 7.68 -5.44 12.90
CA PHE A 53 7.47 -4.16 13.59
C PHE A 53 7.69 -4.26 15.10
N ASN A 54 7.16 -5.31 15.74
CA ASN A 54 7.30 -5.50 17.19
C ASN A 54 8.77 -5.65 17.62
N ALA A 55 9.56 -6.43 16.88
CA ALA A 55 10.96 -6.67 17.23
C ALA A 55 11.79 -5.37 17.11
N PHE A 56 11.55 -4.59 16.05
CA PHE A 56 12.24 -3.31 15.85
C PHE A 56 11.76 -2.22 16.82
N ALA A 57 10.47 -2.18 17.16
CA ALA A 57 9.95 -1.25 18.15
C ALA A 57 10.61 -1.45 19.52
N GLN A 58 10.82 -2.69 19.94
CA GLN A 58 11.53 -3.00 21.20
C GLN A 58 12.96 -2.43 21.21
N LEU A 59 13.65 -2.42 20.06
CA LEU A 59 14.96 -1.77 19.93
C LEU A 59 14.82 -0.24 20.08
N GLY A 60 13.83 0.36 19.42
CA GLY A 60 13.53 1.79 19.56
C GLY A 60 13.31 2.21 21.02
N TYR A 61 12.44 1.48 21.74
CA TYR A 61 12.18 1.72 23.17
C TYR A 61 13.40 1.50 24.06
N ARG A 62 14.31 0.59 23.69
CA ARG A 62 15.54 0.32 24.47
C ARG A 62 16.57 1.43 24.30
N HIS A 63 16.66 2.03 23.12
CA HIS A 63 17.80 2.87 22.74
C HIS A 63 17.49 4.37 22.66
N SER A 64 16.24 4.77 22.43
CA SER A 64 15.86 6.18 22.35
C SER A 64 14.98 6.61 23.52
N LYS A 65 15.36 7.72 24.15
CA LYS A 65 14.64 8.28 25.30
C LYS A 65 13.30 8.88 24.89
N ILE A 66 13.17 9.38 23.66
CA ILE A 66 11.93 9.98 23.18
C ILE A 66 10.77 8.97 23.23
N HIS A 67 11.10 7.69 23.01
CA HIS A 67 10.10 6.63 23.00
C HIS A 67 9.62 6.18 24.40
N GLN A 68 10.14 6.79 25.47
CA GLN A 68 9.57 6.62 26.81
C GLN A 68 8.29 7.45 26.99
N SER A 69 8.12 8.51 26.19
CA SER A 69 6.97 9.41 26.25
C SER A 69 6.04 9.27 25.03
N ILE A 70 6.55 8.81 23.90
CA ILE A 70 5.77 8.59 22.67
C ILE A 70 5.99 7.16 22.16
N PRO A 71 4.98 6.45 21.67
CA PRO A 71 5.21 5.16 21.05
C PRO A 71 6.18 5.24 19.86
N VAL A 72 6.90 4.15 19.60
CA VAL A 72 7.53 3.96 18.29
C VAL A 72 6.43 3.92 17.25
N LEU A 73 6.52 4.72 16.20
CA LEU A 73 5.54 4.70 15.11
C LEU A 73 5.93 3.64 14.08
N ALA A 74 4.93 3.06 13.44
CA ALA A 74 5.10 2.24 12.26
C ALA A 74 4.07 2.65 11.21
N ILE A 75 4.46 2.74 9.93
CA ILE A 75 3.55 2.93 8.81
C ILE A 75 3.41 1.60 8.11
N GLY A 76 2.18 1.10 8.02
CA GLY A 76 1.87 -0.18 7.39
C GLY A 76 0.79 -0.03 6.32
N ASP A 77 0.77 -0.99 5.41
CA ASP A 77 -0.31 -1.11 4.45
C ASP A 77 -1.62 -1.42 5.19
N SER A 78 -2.70 -0.76 4.81
CA SER A 78 -4.02 -1.05 5.35
C SER A 78 -4.35 -2.53 5.16
N ASP A 79 -3.92 -3.08 4.03
CA ASP A 79 -4.44 -4.32 3.46
C ASP A 79 -5.99 -4.30 3.48
N TYR A 80 -6.62 -5.47 3.42
CA TYR A 80 -8.06 -5.62 3.56
C TYR A 80 -8.54 -5.56 5.03
N ARG A 81 -7.78 -4.94 5.94
CA ARG A 81 -8.23 -4.76 7.33
C ARG A 81 -9.47 -3.88 7.36
N THR A 82 -10.47 -4.30 8.14
CA THR A 82 -11.67 -3.49 8.41
C THR A 82 -11.32 -2.24 9.23
N SER A 83 -12.12 -1.19 9.12
CA SER A 83 -11.99 0.04 9.92
C SER A 83 -11.93 -0.21 11.43
N LEU A 84 -12.68 -1.18 11.95
CA LEU A 84 -12.64 -1.57 13.37
C LEU A 84 -11.27 -2.10 13.81
N ASN A 85 -10.58 -2.84 12.93
CA ASN A 85 -9.24 -3.36 13.21
C ASN A 85 -8.15 -2.28 13.17
N LYS A 86 -8.48 -1.06 12.73
CA LYS A 86 -7.56 0.09 12.64
C LYS A 86 -7.69 1.06 13.81
N GLN A 87 -8.63 0.83 14.73
CA GLN A 87 -8.77 1.67 15.92
C GLN A 87 -7.53 1.56 16.82
N SER A 88 -6.93 2.71 17.18
CA SER A 88 -5.69 2.74 17.96
C SER A 88 -5.96 2.90 19.44
N ALA A 89 -5.23 2.16 20.27
CA ALA A 89 -5.19 2.34 21.72
C ALA A 89 -4.52 3.68 22.13
N PRO A 90 -4.64 4.12 23.39
CA PRO A 90 -3.87 5.24 23.93
C PRO A 90 -2.35 4.98 23.86
N HIS A 91 -1.55 6.04 23.73
CA HIS A 91 -0.08 5.98 23.64
C HIS A 91 0.57 5.20 24.78
N GLN A 92 0.12 5.41 26.02
CA GLN A 92 0.69 4.78 27.21
C GLN A 92 0.64 3.25 27.14
N GLN A 93 -0.39 2.70 26.48
CA GLN A 93 -0.52 1.26 26.33
C GLN A 93 0.58 0.70 25.41
N PHE A 94 0.83 1.34 24.27
CA PHE A 94 1.88 0.93 23.34
C PHE A 94 3.27 0.99 23.97
N ILE A 95 3.55 2.05 24.74
CA ILE A 95 4.84 2.22 25.44
C ILE A 95 5.02 1.15 26.51
N ALA A 96 4.00 0.92 27.35
CA ALA A 96 4.04 -0.10 28.42
C ALA A 96 4.24 -1.51 27.86
N GLU A 97 3.57 -1.83 26.76
CA GLU A 97 3.69 -3.13 26.08
C GLU A 97 4.91 -3.23 25.16
N LYS A 98 5.67 -2.14 24.98
CA LYS A 98 6.78 -2.00 24.02
C LYS A 98 6.40 -2.41 22.60
N LYS A 99 5.19 -2.05 22.18
CA LYS A 99 4.66 -2.26 20.83
C LYS A 99 4.69 -0.96 20.03
N PRO A 100 4.83 -1.02 18.71
CA PRO A 100 4.67 0.17 17.90
C PRO A 100 3.20 0.58 17.82
N LYS A 101 2.95 1.87 17.65
CA LYS A 101 1.67 2.37 17.17
C LYS A 101 1.69 2.28 15.64
N ILE A 102 0.93 1.34 15.08
CA ILE A 102 0.84 1.15 13.64
C ILE A 102 -0.19 2.13 13.08
N LEU A 103 0.25 2.93 12.13
CA LEU A 103 -0.51 3.91 11.38
C LEU A 103 -0.71 3.33 9.97
N TYR A 104 -1.95 3.06 9.62
CA TYR A 104 -2.27 2.43 8.35
C TYR A 104 -2.55 3.48 7.29
N TRP A 105 -2.04 3.27 6.07
CA TRP A 105 -2.42 4.07 4.91
C TRP A 105 -3.95 4.16 4.77
N ALA A 106 -4.44 5.29 4.27
CA ALA A 106 -5.86 5.43 3.91
C ALA A 106 -6.25 4.54 2.72
N ARG A 107 -5.24 4.10 1.94
CA ARG A 107 -5.35 3.18 0.81
C ARG A 107 -4.94 1.78 1.21
N HIS A 108 -5.28 0.81 0.36
CA HIS A 108 -4.95 -0.60 0.57
C HIS A 108 -3.45 -0.81 0.74
N GLU A 109 -2.67 -0.30 -0.23
CA GLU A 109 -1.21 -0.32 -0.29
C GLU A 109 -0.70 1.07 -0.71
N TRP A 110 0.57 1.38 -0.41
CA TRP A 110 1.15 2.63 -0.88
C TRP A 110 1.29 2.68 -2.42
N GLU A 111 1.44 1.55 -3.13
CA GLU A 111 1.51 1.52 -4.59
C GLU A 111 0.23 2.08 -5.25
N ASN A 112 -0.90 2.10 -4.53
CA ASN A 112 -2.14 2.71 -5.01
C ASN A 112 -2.00 4.22 -5.29
N TYR A 113 -1.01 4.90 -4.71
CA TYR A 113 -0.72 6.30 -5.05
C TYR A 113 -0.11 6.44 -6.44
N LEU A 114 0.67 5.45 -6.90
CA LEU A 114 1.26 5.47 -8.26
C LEU A 114 0.19 5.41 -9.36
N LEU A 115 -0.97 4.84 -9.06
CA LEU A 115 -2.11 4.71 -9.98
C LEU A 115 -2.83 6.05 -10.22
N GLU A 116 -2.54 7.09 -9.44
CA GLU A 116 -3.06 8.44 -9.68
C GLU A 116 -2.18 9.25 -10.61
N GLU A 117 -0.95 8.80 -10.83
CA GLU A 117 0.06 9.52 -11.60
C GLU A 117 0.02 9.16 -13.09
N THR A 118 -1.14 8.76 -13.63
CA THR A 118 -1.27 8.31 -15.04
C THR A 118 -0.93 9.41 -16.04
N ASP A 119 -1.17 10.68 -15.71
CA ASP A 119 -0.71 11.84 -16.49
C ASP A 119 0.82 11.90 -16.58
N PHE A 120 1.50 11.81 -15.43
CA PHE A 120 2.95 11.83 -15.34
C PHE A 120 3.55 10.62 -16.07
N LEU A 121 3.00 9.42 -15.84
CA LEU A 121 3.43 8.18 -16.48
C LEU A 121 3.31 8.28 -18.01
N ALA A 122 2.18 8.79 -18.52
CA ALA A 122 1.99 9.01 -19.95
C ALA A 122 3.04 9.96 -20.53
N SER A 123 3.28 11.11 -19.87
CA SER A 123 4.28 12.09 -20.26
C SER A 123 5.69 11.50 -20.28
N TRP A 124 6.08 10.79 -19.22
CA TRP A 124 7.40 10.17 -19.08
C TRP A 124 7.63 9.12 -20.17
N ILE A 125 6.63 8.26 -20.41
CA ILE A 125 6.69 7.22 -21.44
C ILE A 125 6.84 7.79 -22.84
N ASN A 126 6.18 8.90 -23.14
CA ASN A 126 6.28 9.57 -24.44
C ASN A 126 7.66 10.17 -24.69
N GLN A 127 8.50 10.31 -23.67
CA GLN A 127 9.89 10.75 -23.80
C GLN A 127 10.86 9.58 -24.05
N ILE A 128 10.43 8.33 -23.87
CA ILE A 128 11.29 7.17 -24.07
C ILE A 128 11.60 7.03 -25.57
N PRO A 129 12.88 7.02 -25.95
CA PRO A 129 13.27 6.83 -27.35
C PRO A 129 12.98 5.41 -27.81
N MET A 130 12.45 5.25 -29.03
CA MET A 130 12.28 3.96 -29.68
C MET A 130 13.47 3.65 -30.60
N LYS A 131 13.85 2.36 -30.67
CA LYS A 131 14.75 1.88 -31.73
C LYS A 131 13.94 1.78 -33.02
N ALA A 132 14.44 2.38 -34.10
CA ALA A 132 13.85 2.14 -35.42
C ALA A 132 14.15 0.70 -35.86
N ASN A 133 13.12 -0.15 -35.86
CA ASN A 133 13.24 -1.55 -36.29
C ASN A 133 13.56 -1.71 -37.80
N HIS A 134 13.51 -0.62 -38.57
CA HIS A 134 13.69 -0.61 -40.03
C HIS A 134 15.09 -0.18 -40.50
N LEU A 135 15.99 0.20 -39.59
CA LEU A 135 17.35 0.64 -39.95
C LEU A 135 18.37 -0.49 -39.74
N PRO A 136 19.42 -0.56 -40.59
CA PRO A 136 20.50 -1.54 -40.45
C PRO A 136 21.07 -1.55 -39.02
N LYS A 137 21.45 -2.73 -38.50
CA LYS A 137 22.02 -2.92 -37.14
C LYS A 137 23.23 -2.02 -36.83
N THR A 138 23.86 -1.44 -37.86
CA THR A 138 25.01 -0.54 -37.78
C THR A 138 24.65 0.90 -37.42
N THR A 139 23.39 1.32 -37.54
CA THR A 139 22.93 2.68 -37.23
C THR A 139 21.97 2.67 -36.03
N LYS A 140 22.50 2.77 -34.81
CA LYS A 140 21.70 2.96 -33.59
C LYS A 140 21.12 4.38 -33.52
N LYS A 141 20.23 4.75 -34.44
CA LYS A 141 19.47 5.98 -34.33
C LYS A 141 18.22 5.71 -33.49
N PHE A 142 18.14 6.39 -32.35
CA PHE A 142 16.98 6.43 -31.47
C PHE A 142 16.05 7.55 -31.95
N TYR A 143 14.74 7.28 -32.01
CA TYR A 143 13.75 8.23 -32.49
C TYR A 143 12.69 8.50 -31.43
N ARG A 144 12.12 9.70 -31.47
CA ARG A 144 10.94 10.04 -30.69
C ARG A 144 9.74 9.28 -31.26
N LYS A 145 8.93 8.71 -30.37
CA LYS A 145 7.76 7.88 -30.70
C LYS A 145 6.69 8.71 -31.44
N SER A 146 6.44 8.39 -32.71
CA SER A 146 5.49 9.14 -33.57
C SER A 146 4.09 8.52 -33.63
N ASP A 147 3.96 7.19 -33.54
CA ASP A 147 2.75 6.54 -34.06
C ASP A 147 1.66 6.28 -33.00
N LYS A 148 2.02 6.30 -31.71
CA LYS A 148 1.05 6.13 -30.61
C LYS A 148 1.53 6.80 -29.34
N GLN A 149 0.99 7.97 -29.03
CA GLN A 149 1.26 8.67 -27.77
C GLN A 149 0.41 8.08 -26.65
N ALA A 150 1.01 7.92 -25.48
CA ALA A 150 0.27 7.65 -24.25
C ALA A 150 -0.41 8.94 -23.79
N ASP A 151 -1.63 8.82 -23.31
CA ASP A 151 -2.30 9.86 -22.55
C ASP A 151 -2.97 9.25 -21.33
N LYS A 152 -3.40 10.11 -20.42
CA LYS A 152 -4.07 9.72 -19.18
C LYS A 152 -5.28 8.83 -19.40
N LEU A 153 -6.11 9.16 -20.39
CA LEU A 153 -7.38 8.47 -20.64
C LEU A 153 -7.12 7.03 -21.07
N ILE A 154 -6.14 6.80 -21.95
CA ILE A 154 -5.76 5.45 -22.39
C ILE A 154 -5.26 4.61 -21.21
N LEU A 155 -4.47 5.20 -20.32
CA LEU A 155 -3.94 4.50 -19.13
C LEU A 155 -5.05 4.22 -18.11
N ASP A 156 -5.91 5.20 -17.85
CA ASP A 156 -7.05 5.06 -16.94
C ASP A 156 -8.06 4.02 -17.44
N ASP A 157 -8.34 3.99 -18.76
CA ASP A 157 -9.20 2.96 -19.36
C ASP A 157 -8.59 1.56 -19.25
N GLY A 158 -7.27 1.44 -19.44
CA GLY A 158 -6.52 0.20 -19.24
C GLY A 158 -6.63 -0.30 -17.79
N LEU A 159 -6.46 0.58 -16.81
CA LEU A 159 -6.64 0.27 -15.39
C LEU A 159 -8.09 -0.07 -15.05
N LYS A 160 -9.05 0.69 -15.57
CA LYS A 160 -10.48 0.44 -15.34
C LYS A 160 -10.87 -0.95 -15.83
N LYS A 161 -10.43 -1.35 -17.02
CA LYS A 161 -10.65 -2.69 -17.56
C LYS A 161 -9.99 -3.77 -16.69
N TYR A 162 -8.78 -3.51 -16.19
CA TYR A 162 -8.13 -4.42 -15.23
C TYR A 162 -8.99 -4.60 -13.98
N PHE A 163 -9.45 -3.51 -13.35
CA PHE A 163 -10.24 -3.59 -12.13
C PHE A 163 -11.58 -4.30 -12.33
N GLN A 164 -12.24 -4.07 -13.47
CA GLN A 164 -13.47 -4.78 -13.83
C GLN A 164 -13.25 -6.30 -13.89
N ASN A 165 -12.07 -6.73 -14.38
CA ASN A 165 -11.73 -8.15 -14.48
C ASN A 165 -11.17 -8.73 -13.17
N SER A 166 -10.69 -7.90 -12.25
CA SER A 166 -10.05 -8.36 -11.01
C SER A 166 -11.02 -8.49 -9.83
N ILE A 167 -12.26 -7.99 -9.91
CA ILE A 167 -13.21 -7.89 -8.79
C ILE A 167 -13.30 -9.17 -7.95
N LYS A 168 -13.50 -10.33 -8.60
CA LYS A 168 -13.60 -11.61 -7.88
C LYS A 168 -12.29 -12.05 -7.23
N VAL A 169 -11.16 -11.76 -7.88
CA VAL A 169 -9.83 -12.06 -7.32
C VAL A 169 -9.59 -11.21 -6.08
N GLU A 170 -9.94 -9.92 -6.15
CA GLU A 170 -9.80 -8.97 -5.05
C GLU A 170 -10.76 -9.32 -3.90
N TYR A 171 -12.00 -9.72 -4.22
CA TYR A 171 -12.95 -10.21 -3.22
C TYR A 171 -12.42 -11.46 -2.51
N TRP A 172 -11.86 -12.41 -3.26
CA TRP A 172 -11.24 -13.61 -2.68
C TRP A 172 -10.06 -13.27 -1.75
N GLU A 173 -9.10 -12.45 -2.22
CA GLU A 173 -7.94 -12.08 -1.40
C GLU A 173 -8.36 -11.28 -0.16
N CYS A 174 -9.41 -10.47 -0.24
CA CYS A 174 -10.02 -9.79 0.91
C CYS A 174 -10.53 -10.76 1.98
N LEU A 175 -11.30 -11.76 1.58
CA LEU A 175 -11.80 -12.79 2.50
C LEU A 175 -10.64 -13.61 3.07
N LYS A 176 -9.75 -14.10 2.21
CA LYS A 176 -8.58 -14.89 2.59
C LYS A 176 -7.67 -14.16 3.57
N PHE A 177 -7.41 -12.87 3.35
CA PHE A 177 -6.60 -12.04 4.24
C PHE A 177 -7.21 -11.99 5.64
N ASN A 178 -8.50 -11.68 5.73
CA ASN A 178 -9.21 -11.60 7.02
C ASN A 178 -9.33 -12.96 7.73
N LEU A 179 -9.30 -14.08 6.99
CA LEU A 179 -9.15 -15.41 7.58
C LEU A 179 -7.73 -15.66 8.12
N ALA A 180 -6.70 -15.27 7.36
CA ALA A 180 -5.31 -15.65 7.59
C ALA A 180 -4.58 -14.83 8.66
N VAL A 181 -4.92 -13.54 8.84
CA VAL A 181 -4.43 -12.69 9.94
C VAL A 181 -4.61 -13.39 11.30
N GLN A 182 -5.55 -14.31 11.40
CA GLN A 182 -5.84 -15.02 12.63
C GLN A 182 -5.06 -16.34 12.73
N ILE A 183 -4.93 -17.11 11.66
CA ILE A 183 -4.40 -18.49 11.72
C ILE A 183 -2.87 -18.54 11.92
N LYS A 184 -2.17 -17.39 11.96
CA LYS A 184 -0.68 -17.27 11.97
C LYS A 184 0.02 -18.01 10.82
N LYS A 185 -0.75 -18.52 9.84
CA LYS A 185 -0.28 -19.24 8.65
C LYS A 185 -0.99 -18.70 7.42
N TYR A 186 -0.65 -17.47 7.05
CA TYR A 186 -0.77 -17.11 5.64
C TYR A 186 0.34 -17.86 4.88
N PRO A 187 0.07 -18.57 3.76
CA PRO A 187 -1.15 -18.61 2.95
C PRO A 187 -1.82 -20.01 2.90
N THR A 188 -2.26 -20.61 4.01
CA THR A 188 -2.81 -22.00 3.96
C THR A 188 -4.31 -22.11 3.69
N VAL A 189 -5.05 -21.01 3.53
CA VAL A 189 -6.50 -21.07 3.21
C VAL A 189 -6.69 -21.28 1.71
N ALA A 190 -7.16 -22.46 1.33
CA ALA A 190 -7.44 -22.80 -0.07
C ALA A 190 -8.74 -22.13 -0.56
N LYS A 191 -8.70 -21.64 -1.80
CA LYS A 191 -9.88 -21.15 -2.53
C LYS A 191 -10.83 -22.32 -2.82
N PRO A 192 -12.16 -22.18 -2.57
CA PRO A 192 -13.12 -23.19 -3.00
C PRO A 192 -13.01 -23.44 -4.51
N ALA A 193 -13.10 -24.72 -4.92
CA ALA A 193 -12.96 -25.09 -6.34
C ALA A 193 -14.05 -24.45 -7.22
N ASP A 194 -15.22 -24.25 -6.64
CA ASP A 194 -16.43 -23.70 -7.24
C ASP A 194 -16.65 -22.21 -6.90
N PHE A 195 -15.64 -21.51 -6.34
CA PHE A 195 -15.76 -20.11 -5.92
C PHE A 195 -16.28 -19.20 -7.04
N GLU A 196 -15.92 -19.49 -8.29
CA GLU A 196 -16.33 -18.69 -9.44
C GLU A 196 -17.84 -18.79 -9.74
N SER A 197 -18.49 -19.88 -9.35
CA SER A 197 -19.93 -20.08 -9.56
C SER A 197 -20.78 -19.75 -8.33
N GLN A 198 -20.16 -19.59 -7.16
CA GLN A 198 -20.89 -19.34 -5.92
C GLN A 198 -21.48 -17.94 -5.83
N THR A 199 -22.67 -17.86 -5.26
CA THR A 199 -23.34 -16.63 -4.85
C THR A 199 -22.69 -16.04 -3.59
N VAL A 200 -22.93 -14.75 -3.33
CA VAL A 200 -22.46 -14.07 -2.10
C VAL A 200 -22.95 -14.80 -0.84
N THR A 201 -24.18 -15.32 -0.85
CA THR A 201 -24.75 -16.07 0.27
C THR A 201 -24.02 -17.39 0.52
N GLU A 202 -23.68 -18.13 -0.53
CA GLU A 202 -22.90 -19.38 -0.42
C GLU A 202 -21.48 -19.08 0.08
N ILE A 203 -20.85 -18.02 -0.42
CA ILE A 203 -19.52 -17.58 0.03
C ILE A 203 -19.57 -17.13 1.50
N LYS A 204 -20.64 -16.46 1.94
CA LYS A 204 -20.87 -16.09 3.36
C LYS A 204 -20.91 -17.34 4.23
N ALA A 205 -21.73 -18.33 3.85
CA ALA A 205 -21.84 -19.59 4.60
C ALA A 205 -20.49 -20.31 4.69
N TRP A 206 -19.74 -20.37 3.59
CA TRP A 206 -18.38 -20.90 3.56
C TRP A 206 -17.45 -20.13 4.51
N PHE A 207 -17.43 -18.80 4.43
CA PHE A 207 -16.52 -17.94 5.21
C PHE A 207 -16.74 -18.09 6.72
N LEU A 208 -18.01 -18.11 7.14
CA LEU A 208 -18.38 -18.33 8.55
C LEU A 208 -17.97 -19.72 9.03
N ASN A 209 -18.15 -20.76 8.19
CA ASN A 209 -17.70 -22.11 8.52
C ASN A 209 -16.16 -22.19 8.69
N GLN A 210 -15.40 -21.55 7.79
CA GLN A 210 -13.93 -21.48 7.92
C GLN A 210 -13.49 -20.72 9.17
N THR A 211 -14.20 -19.64 9.50
CA THR A 211 -14.00 -18.87 10.72
C THR A 211 -14.16 -19.76 11.95
N SER A 212 -15.28 -20.47 12.10
CA SER A 212 -15.54 -21.33 13.25
C SER A 212 -14.51 -22.47 13.38
N LYS A 213 -14.10 -23.07 12.26
CA LYS A 213 -13.04 -24.10 12.25
C LYS A 213 -11.70 -23.54 12.75
N SER A 214 -11.37 -22.31 12.39
CA SER A 214 -10.12 -21.68 12.81
C SER A 214 -10.09 -21.35 14.31
N GLU A 215 -11.21 -20.90 14.88
CA GLU A 215 -11.34 -20.59 16.31
C GLU A 215 -11.23 -21.85 17.19
N ALA A 216 -11.71 -22.99 16.69
CA ALA A 216 -11.60 -24.26 17.40
C ALA A 216 -10.15 -24.76 17.51
N VAL A 217 -9.28 -24.40 16.55
CA VAL A 217 -7.90 -24.92 16.45
C VAL A 217 -6.89 -24.02 17.16
N VAL A 218 -7.12 -22.71 17.20
CA VAL A 218 -6.18 -21.76 17.79
C VAL A 218 -6.93 -20.97 18.86
N LYS A 219 -6.46 -21.01 20.13
CA LYS A 219 -6.97 -20.19 21.26
C LYS A 219 -6.76 -18.68 21.01
N LEU A 220 -7.36 -18.15 19.96
CA LEU A 220 -7.32 -16.74 19.58
C LEU A 220 -8.54 -16.03 20.14
N LYS A 221 -8.45 -14.70 20.15
CA LYS A 221 -9.56 -13.81 20.50
C LYS A 221 -10.75 -14.13 19.59
N LYS A 222 -11.92 -14.38 20.18
CA LYS A 222 -13.17 -14.64 19.45
C LYS A 222 -13.41 -13.52 18.43
N ARG A 223 -13.78 -13.88 17.19
CA ARG A 223 -14.06 -12.90 16.13
C ARG A 223 -15.35 -12.14 16.41
N SER A 224 -15.48 -10.98 15.77
CA SER A 224 -16.79 -10.37 15.55
C SER A 224 -17.62 -11.35 14.72
N ASP A 225 -18.78 -11.75 15.24
CA ASP A 225 -19.76 -12.56 14.50
C ASP A 225 -20.27 -11.79 13.25
N ARG A 226 -19.92 -10.50 13.12
CA ARG A 226 -20.24 -9.60 12.00
C ARG A 226 -19.08 -9.35 11.03
N LEU A 227 -17.92 -10.00 11.16
CA LEU A 227 -16.75 -9.71 10.33
C LEU A 227 -17.05 -9.79 8.81
N PHE A 228 -17.85 -10.76 8.38
CA PHE A 228 -18.26 -10.83 6.97
C PHE A 228 -19.08 -9.60 6.56
N ASP A 229 -20.03 -9.20 7.39
CA ASP A 229 -20.88 -8.03 7.12
C ASP A 229 -20.03 -6.74 7.12
N GLU A 230 -19.06 -6.62 8.03
CA GLU A 230 -18.07 -5.52 8.04
C GLU A 230 -17.31 -5.45 6.72
N ILE A 231 -16.80 -6.57 6.21
CA ILE A 231 -16.13 -6.65 4.89
C ILE A 231 -17.07 -6.21 3.77
N MET A 232 -18.33 -6.64 3.82
CA MET A 232 -19.35 -6.29 2.81
C MET A 232 -19.78 -4.82 2.86
N THR A 233 -19.56 -4.12 3.98
CA THR A 233 -19.85 -2.67 4.09
C THR A 233 -18.71 -1.76 3.62
N GLU A 234 -17.46 -2.24 3.60
CA GLU A 234 -16.30 -1.42 3.22
C GLU A 234 -16.25 -1.13 1.71
N LEU A 235 -16.81 -2.03 0.89
CA LEU A 235 -16.89 -1.91 -0.57
C LEU A 235 -18.23 -2.46 -1.06
N PRO A 236 -18.79 -1.96 -2.17
CA PRO A 236 -20.05 -2.45 -2.74
C PRO A 236 -19.84 -3.77 -3.50
N TRP A 237 -19.30 -4.78 -2.81
CA TRP A 237 -18.91 -6.07 -3.38
C TRP A 237 -20.06 -6.75 -4.12
N GLU A 238 -21.25 -6.77 -3.53
CA GLU A 238 -22.42 -7.43 -4.14
C GLU A 238 -22.79 -6.81 -5.50
N THR A 239 -22.81 -5.48 -5.58
CA THR A 239 -23.04 -4.75 -6.83
C THR A 239 -21.92 -5.04 -7.84
N TRP A 240 -20.66 -5.00 -7.40
CA TRP A 240 -19.52 -5.19 -8.30
C TRP A 240 -19.36 -6.63 -8.80
N LEU A 241 -19.69 -7.62 -7.98
CA LEU A 241 -19.66 -9.03 -8.36
C LEU A 241 -20.74 -9.38 -9.39
N THR A 242 -21.91 -8.72 -9.30
CA THR A 242 -23.03 -8.95 -10.22
C THR A 242 -22.98 -8.05 -11.45
N GLN A 243 -22.45 -6.83 -11.31
CA GLN A 243 -22.35 -5.84 -12.37
C GLN A 243 -20.94 -5.20 -12.40
N PRO A 244 -19.90 -5.92 -12.88
CA PRO A 244 -18.52 -5.44 -12.86
C PRO A 244 -18.30 -4.07 -13.53
N LEU A 245 -19.08 -3.75 -14.57
CA LEU A 245 -18.99 -2.49 -15.29
C LEU A 245 -19.36 -1.26 -14.45
N THR A 246 -20.08 -1.45 -13.34
CA THR A 246 -20.46 -0.40 -12.38
C THR A 246 -19.34 -0.06 -11.38
N ILE A 247 -18.17 -0.69 -11.51
CA ILE A 247 -17.05 -0.42 -10.62
C ILE A 247 -16.70 1.07 -10.58
N GLN A 248 -16.60 1.62 -9.38
CA GLN A 248 -16.19 3.00 -9.18
C GLN A 248 -14.68 3.07 -9.27
N PHE A 249 -14.18 3.60 -10.38
CA PHE A 249 -12.76 3.60 -10.73
C PHE A 249 -11.85 4.18 -9.63
N GLU A 250 -12.21 5.35 -9.09
CA GLU A 250 -11.45 6.02 -8.02
C GLU A 250 -11.43 5.22 -6.71
N LEU A 251 -12.53 4.52 -6.39
CA LEU A 251 -12.59 3.69 -5.19
C LEU A 251 -11.73 2.42 -5.36
N ALA A 252 -11.81 1.78 -6.54
CA ALA A 252 -10.99 0.61 -6.86
C ALA A 252 -9.49 0.95 -6.84
N LYS A 253 -9.07 2.09 -7.43
CA LYS A 253 -7.69 2.57 -7.37
C LYS A 253 -7.15 2.69 -5.96
N LYS A 254 -8.00 2.98 -4.96
CA LYS A 254 -7.60 3.14 -3.56
C LYS A 254 -7.68 1.85 -2.75
N ARG A 255 -8.51 0.89 -3.13
CA ARG A 255 -8.93 -0.22 -2.27
C ARG A 255 -8.61 -1.62 -2.80
N PHE A 256 -8.27 -1.76 -4.08
CA PHE A 256 -7.71 -2.99 -4.63
C PHE A 256 -6.19 -2.99 -4.49
N ARG A 257 -5.56 -4.16 -4.63
CA ARG A 257 -4.10 -4.31 -4.56
C ARG A 257 -3.41 -3.45 -5.61
N GLY A 258 -2.70 -2.45 -5.13
CA GLY A 258 -2.03 -1.43 -5.92
C GLY A 258 -0.82 -1.98 -6.65
N LYS A 259 -0.07 -2.88 -6.01
CA LYS A 259 1.10 -3.52 -6.60
C LYS A 259 0.76 -4.32 -7.85
N GLU A 260 -0.29 -5.14 -7.80
CA GLU A 260 -0.77 -5.95 -8.92
C GLU A 260 -1.33 -5.06 -10.03
N ALA A 261 -2.09 -4.02 -9.68
CA ALA A 261 -2.62 -3.05 -10.64
C ALA A 261 -1.50 -2.28 -11.35
N PHE A 262 -0.47 -1.84 -10.62
CA PHE A 262 0.66 -1.12 -11.18
C PHE A 262 1.52 -2.04 -12.06
N TYR A 263 1.68 -3.31 -11.66
CA TYR A 263 2.34 -4.31 -12.50
C TYR A 263 1.58 -4.55 -13.81
N HIS A 264 0.24 -4.69 -13.74
CA HIS A 264 -0.59 -4.77 -14.94
C HIS A 264 -0.45 -3.51 -15.80
N LEU A 265 -0.44 -2.31 -15.21
CA LEU A 265 -0.20 -1.07 -15.93
C LEU A 265 1.13 -1.10 -16.67
N CYS A 266 2.22 -1.55 -16.03
CA CYS A 266 3.51 -1.71 -16.69
C CYS A 266 3.44 -2.65 -17.90
N GLN A 267 2.77 -3.80 -17.77
CA GLN A 267 2.57 -4.74 -18.88
C GLN A 267 1.74 -4.14 -20.01
N PHE A 268 0.65 -3.45 -19.66
CA PHE A 268 -0.20 -2.73 -20.61
C PHE A 268 0.62 -1.69 -21.37
N LEU A 269 1.47 -0.93 -20.68
CA LEU A 269 2.35 0.06 -21.30
C LEU A 269 3.33 -0.59 -22.29
N GLN A 270 3.98 -1.69 -21.90
CA GLN A 270 4.88 -2.43 -22.79
C GLN A 270 4.17 -2.88 -24.07
N GLN A 271 2.98 -3.46 -23.94
CA GLN A 271 2.20 -4.01 -25.06
C GLN A 271 1.57 -2.92 -25.93
N ALA A 272 0.87 -1.98 -25.32
CA ALA A 272 0.10 -0.96 -26.03
C ALA A 272 0.98 0.05 -26.76
N PHE A 273 2.22 0.24 -26.28
CA PHE A 273 3.12 1.29 -26.76
C PHE A 273 4.47 0.75 -27.30
N GLY A 274 4.69 -0.57 -27.32
CA GLY A 274 5.90 -1.17 -27.91
C GLY A 274 7.19 -0.82 -27.15
N ILE A 275 7.10 -0.63 -25.83
CA ILE A 275 8.25 -0.28 -24.98
C ILE A 275 8.88 -1.58 -24.49
N HIS A 276 9.83 -2.10 -25.26
CA HIS A 276 10.56 -3.30 -24.87
C HIS A 276 11.51 -3.00 -23.71
N ASN A 277 11.53 -3.86 -22.69
CA ASN A 277 12.35 -3.74 -21.47
C ASN A 277 12.03 -2.53 -20.57
N LEU A 278 10.75 -2.15 -20.44
CA LEU A 278 10.35 -1.20 -19.40
C LEU A 278 10.66 -1.80 -18.02
N ASP A 279 11.67 -1.26 -17.34
CA ASP A 279 12.03 -1.62 -15.97
C ASP A 279 11.01 -1.01 -14.99
N LYS A 280 10.24 -1.88 -14.34
CA LYS A 280 9.22 -1.51 -13.35
C LYS A 280 9.83 -0.69 -12.21
N ASP A 281 11.01 -1.09 -11.73
CA ASP A 281 11.64 -0.43 -10.58
C ASP A 281 12.21 0.94 -10.98
N ALA A 282 12.62 1.10 -12.24
CA ALA A 282 12.96 2.42 -12.80
C ALA A 282 11.74 3.34 -12.85
N LEU A 283 10.58 2.82 -13.27
CA LEU A 283 9.36 3.60 -13.31
C LEU A 283 8.92 4.04 -11.90
N ILE A 284 8.96 3.14 -10.93
CA ILE A 284 8.70 3.46 -9.52
C ILE A 284 9.65 4.55 -9.03
N ARG A 285 10.96 4.41 -9.29
CA ARG A 285 11.98 5.42 -8.91
C ARG A 285 11.66 6.80 -9.46
N GLU A 286 11.35 6.90 -10.76
CA GLU A 286 11.07 8.18 -11.40
C GLU A 286 9.76 8.80 -10.91
N THR A 287 8.71 8.00 -10.72
CA THR A 287 7.45 8.49 -10.15
C THR A 287 7.62 8.96 -8.71
N LEU A 288 8.32 8.19 -7.87
CA LEU A 288 8.60 8.61 -6.49
C LEU A 288 9.44 9.89 -6.44
N LYS A 289 10.42 10.04 -7.32
CA LYS A 289 11.20 11.29 -7.44
C LYS A 289 10.30 12.46 -7.82
N HIS A 290 9.39 12.30 -8.77
CA HIS A 290 8.39 13.33 -9.09
C HIS A 290 7.58 13.71 -7.84
N LEU A 291 7.08 12.70 -7.12
CA LEU A 291 6.24 12.87 -5.93
C LEU A 291 6.96 13.55 -4.75
N THR A 292 8.27 13.32 -4.55
CA THR A 292 9.03 14.01 -3.47
C THR A 292 8.99 15.54 -3.59
N THR A 293 8.94 16.06 -4.80
CA THR A 293 8.91 17.51 -5.06
C THR A 293 7.50 18.10 -5.00
N ASN A 294 6.47 17.26 -5.18
CA ASN A 294 5.08 17.67 -5.27
C ASN A 294 4.33 17.50 -3.94
N THR A 295 4.30 18.55 -3.11
CA THR A 295 3.55 18.54 -1.83
C THR A 295 2.03 18.51 -2.02
N SER A 296 1.52 18.75 -3.22
CA SER A 296 0.08 18.63 -3.53
C SER A 296 -0.32 17.19 -3.87
N SER A 297 0.65 16.27 -4.02
CA SER A 297 0.37 14.87 -4.29
C SER A 297 -0.46 14.21 -3.18
N ALA A 298 -1.28 13.23 -3.54
CA ALA A 298 -2.11 12.53 -2.58
C ALA A 298 -1.27 11.77 -1.54
N ILE A 299 -0.15 11.15 -1.94
CA ILE A 299 0.74 10.43 -1.02
C ILE A 299 1.34 11.35 0.04
N PHE A 300 1.73 12.58 -0.34
CA PHE A 300 2.30 13.53 0.60
C PHE A 300 1.24 13.99 1.61
N ARG A 301 0.04 14.35 1.13
CA ARG A 301 -1.07 14.78 1.99
C ARG A 301 -1.52 13.67 2.94
N ASP A 302 -1.74 12.47 2.44
CA ASP A 302 -2.17 11.35 3.28
C ASP A 302 -1.07 10.96 4.30
N LEU A 303 0.21 11.03 3.92
CA LEU A 303 1.33 10.80 4.85
C LEU A 303 1.41 11.89 5.93
N GLN A 304 1.16 13.15 5.54
CA GLN A 304 1.08 14.27 6.48
C GLN A 304 -0.08 14.08 7.47
N ASP A 305 -1.28 13.77 6.97
CA ASP A 305 -2.46 13.54 7.80
C ASP A 305 -2.28 12.36 8.76
N LEU A 306 -1.55 11.34 8.32
CA LEU A 306 -1.22 10.15 9.11
C LEU A 306 -0.21 10.44 10.23
N LEU A 307 0.79 11.27 9.99
CA LEU A 307 1.89 11.51 10.94
C LEU A 307 1.70 12.75 11.81
N LEU A 308 1.15 13.84 11.27
CA LEU A 308 1.14 15.14 11.92
C LEU A 308 0.47 15.13 13.31
N PRO A 309 -0.67 14.44 13.54
CA PRO A 309 -1.27 14.34 14.87
C PRO A 309 -0.31 13.71 15.90
N GLU A 310 0.43 12.68 15.47
CA GLU A 310 1.38 11.97 16.33
C GLU A 310 2.61 12.85 16.61
N LEU A 311 3.16 13.51 15.58
CA LEU A 311 4.33 14.37 15.72
C LEU A 311 4.03 15.62 16.58
N ILE A 312 2.84 16.21 16.49
CA ILE A 312 2.42 17.31 17.37
C ILE A 312 2.29 16.82 18.82
N SER A 313 1.72 15.63 19.03
CA SER A 313 1.67 15.02 20.36
C SER A 313 3.08 14.80 20.93
N CYS A 314 4.07 14.50 20.08
CA CYS A 314 5.47 14.39 20.51
C CYS A 314 5.99 15.70 21.07
N ARG A 315 5.81 16.79 20.33
CA ARG A 315 6.28 18.13 20.72
C ARG A 315 5.74 18.56 22.07
N ASN A 316 4.49 18.21 22.39
CA ASN A 316 3.89 18.57 23.67
C ASN A 316 4.36 17.69 24.84
N SER A 317 5.07 16.58 24.55
CA SER A 317 5.55 15.60 25.53
C SER A 317 7.06 15.69 25.80
N THR A 318 7.78 16.54 25.03
CA THR A 318 9.23 16.80 25.12
C THR A 318 9.49 18.21 25.63
#